data_AF-A0A257JZP0-F1
#
_entry.id   AF-A0A257JZP0-F1
#
_cell.length_a   1.000
_cell.length_b   1.000
_cell.length_c   1.000
_cell.angle_alpha   90.00
_cell.angle_beta   90.00
_cell.angle_gamma   90.00
#
_symmetry.space_group_name_H-M   'P 1'
#
loop_
_entity.id
_entity.type
_entity.pdbx_description
1 polymer ?
#
loop_
_entity_poly.entity_id
_entity_poly.type
_entity_poly.pdbx_seq_one_letter_code
_entity_poly.pdbx_strand_id
1 'polypeptide(L)'
;MKKFAALLFLLLPVISFGQCVKCQSFEEADKDPEKVLSIKINPHTTDITLDEIPTAISKYTNLETLYLSDYGFTSVPKEIGSLSKLKSLSLAGNELETLPEEIFNLKALQELILFSNNFSDAYKAQLKKKLKEKLPNVKLLID
;
A
#
# COMPACT_ATOMS: atom_id res chain seq x y z
N MET A 1 48.20 9.29 -44.20
CA MET A 1 48.85 9.34 -42.86
C MET A 1 48.06 10.36 -42.05
N LYS A 2 47.36 10.13 -40.94
CA LYS A 2 47.26 9.18 -39.82
C LYS A 2 45.87 9.53 -39.22
N LYS A 3 45.06 8.75 -38.52
CA LYS A 3 45.02 7.39 -37.98
C LYS A 3 43.55 7.24 -37.51
N PHE A 4 42.98 6.04 -37.63
CA PHE A 4 41.79 5.65 -36.88
C PHE A 4 42.04 5.79 -35.38
N ALA A 5 41.05 6.25 -34.63
CA ALA A 5 40.87 5.92 -33.23
C ALA A 5 39.38 5.66 -33.00
N ALA A 6 39.05 4.37 -32.97
CA ALA A 6 37.80 3.83 -32.46
C ALA A 6 37.89 3.68 -30.93
N LEU A 7 36.71 3.55 -30.31
CA LEU A 7 36.44 3.26 -28.88
C LEU A 7 36.76 4.42 -27.92
N LEU A 8 35.82 4.82 -27.06
CA LEU A 8 35.25 3.92 -26.06
C LEU A 8 33.79 4.30 -25.77
N PHE A 9 32.86 3.40 -26.09
CA PHE A 9 31.56 3.37 -25.43
C PHE A 9 31.84 3.19 -23.93
N LEU A 10 31.77 4.27 -23.17
CA LEU A 10 31.49 4.15 -21.74
C LEU A 10 30.05 3.64 -21.67
N LEU A 11 29.92 2.32 -21.67
CA LEU A 11 28.80 1.65 -21.02
C LEU A 11 28.88 2.09 -19.56
N LEU A 12 28.30 3.26 -19.26
CA LEU A 12 27.77 3.51 -17.94
C LEU A 12 26.98 2.26 -17.58
N PRO A 13 27.19 1.67 -16.38
CA PRO A 13 26.31 0.59 -15.96
C PRO A 13 24.90 1.12 -16.17
N VAL A 14 24.11 0.39 -16.95
CA VAL A 14 22.68 0.63 -17.05
C VAL A 14 22.25 0.75 -15.60
N ILE A 15 21.98 1.98 -15.14
CA ILE A 15 21.36 2.18 -13.84
C ILE A 15 20.07 1.42 -14.04
N SER A 16 19.97 0.25 -13.42
CA SER A 16 18.70 -0.44 -13.28
C SER A 16 17.87 0.51 -12.44
N PHE A 17 17.22 1.47 -13.09
CA PHE A 17 16.21 2.31 -12.46
C PHE A 17 15.15 1.33 -11.99
N GLY A 18 15.15 1.12 -10.68
CA GLY A 18 14.69 -0.08 -10.02
C GLY A 18 13.28 -0.49 -10.44
N GLN A 19 13.16 -1.73 -10.91
CA GLN A 19 11.89 -2.43 -10.97
C GLN A 19 11.68 -3.04 -9.59
N CYS A 20 10.83 -2.40 -8.81
CA CYS A 20 10.59 -2.86 -7.46
C CYS A 20 9.37 -3.79 -7.41
N VAL A 21 9.57 -4.97 -6.83
CA VAL A 21 8.49 -5.93 -6.51
C VAL A 21 8.02 -5.75 -5.07
N LYS A 22 8.93 -5.36 -4.16
CA LYS A 22 8.67 -5.10 -2.73
C LYS A 22 9.24 -3.74 -2.35
N CYS A 23 8.38 -2.73 -2.29
CA CYS A 23 8.78 -1.33 -2.30
C CYS A 23 8.68 -0.69 -0.94
N GLN A 24 9.60 0.24 -0.71
CA GLN A 24 9.68 0.96 0.56
C GLN A 24 9.22 2.41 0.45
N SER A 25 8.86 2.86 -0.75
CA SER A 25 8.23 4.15 -1.02
C SER A 25 7.31 4.06 -2.24
N PHE A 26 6.39 5.01 -2.36
CA PHE A 26 5.59 5.15 -3.58
C PHE A 26 6.43 5.62 -4.77
N GLU A 27 7.48 6.43 -4.56
CA GLU A 27 8.40 6.84 -5.64
C GLU A 27 9.08 5.63 -6.30
N GLU A 28 9.46 4.62 -5.50
CA GLU A 28 10.02 3.38 -6.02
C GLU A 28 8.96 2.55 -6.75
N ALA A 29 7.77 2.41 -6.15
CA ALA A 29 6.65 1.66 -6.71
C ALA A 29 6.15 2.25 -8.04
N ASP A 30 6.18 3.58 -8.18
CA ASP A 30 5.71 4.33 -9.36
C ASP A 30 6.55 4.09 -10.60
N LYS A 31 7.78 3.57 -10.46
CA LYS A 31 8.65 3.26 -11.60
C LYS A 31 8.16 2.07 -12.41
N ASP A 32 7.44 1.13 -11.78
CA ASP A 32 6.89 -0.05 -12.44
C ASP A 32 5.68 -0.63 -11.68
N PRO A 33 4.54 0.10 -11.64
CA PRO A 33 3.40 -0.21 -10.76
C PRO A 33 2.76 -1.57 -11.02
N GLU A 34 2.88 -2.09 -12.25
CA GLU A 34 2.35 -3.41 -12.62
C GLU A 34 3.15 -4.56 -12.00
N LYS A 35 4.42 -4.34 -11.59
CA LYS A 35 5.24 -5.39 -10.95
C LYS A 35 5.21 -5.37 -9.44
N VAL A 36 4.61 -4.35 -8.84
CA VAL A 36 4.59 -4.16 -7.39
C VAL A 36 3.64 -5.18 -6.75
N LEU A 37 4.19 -6.00 -5.85
CA LEU A 37 3.43 -6.97 -5.04
C LEU A 37 3.33 -6.55 -3.57
N SER A 38 4.27 -5.75 -3.09
CA SER A 38 4.28 -5.30 -1.70
C SER A 38 4.73 -3.85 -1.62
N ILE A 39 4.04 -3.06 -0.81
CA ILE A 39 4.47 -1.72 -0.40
C ILE A 39 4.50 -1.70 1.12
N LYS A 40 5.68 -1.42 1.69
CA LYS A 40 5.89 -1.30 3.14
C LYS A 40 6.70 -0.05 3.38
N ILE A 41 5.99 1.05 3.64
CA ILE A 41 6.63 2.34 3.78
C ILE A 41 7.11 2.50 5.23
N ASN A 42 8.35 2.93 5.39
CA ASN A 42 8.89 3.23 6.71
C ASN A 42 8.45 4.64 7.13
N PRO A 43 7.80 4.80 8.30
CA PRO A 43 7.27 6.10 8.74
C PRO A 43 8.35 7.15 8.99
N HIS A 44 9.62 6.74 9.13
CA HIS A 44 10.74 7.65 9.43
C HIS A 44 11.48 8.20 8.20
N THR A 45 11.10 7.82 6.98
CA THR A 45 11.86 8.18 5.77
C THR A 45 11.08 9.02 4.76
N THR A 46 9.77 9.21 4.94
CA THR A 46 8.93 9.88 3.94
C THR A 46 7.69 10.48 4.60
N ASP A 47 7.56 11.81 4.51
CA ASP A 47 6.29 12.48 4.82
C ASP A 47 5.31 12.11 3.71
N ILE A 48 4.35 11.23 4.00
CA ILE A 48 3.25 10.91 3.09
C ILE A 48 1.99 11.53 3.66
N THR A 49 1.33 12.35 2.87
CA THR A 49 0.03 12.91 3.23
C THR A 49 -1.10 12.08 2.65
N LEU A 50 -2.28 12.16 3.27
CA LEU A 50 -3.45 11.44 2.76
C LEU A 50 -3.87 11.92 1.37
N ASP A 51 -3.49 13.13 0.93
CA ASP A 51 -3.80 13.63 -0.40
C ASP A 51 -2.99 12.93 -1.51
N GLU A 52 -1.91 12.22 -1.15
CA GLU A 52 -1.01 11.54 -2.09
C GLU A 52 -1.40 10.08 -2.38
N ILE A 53 -2.20 9.46 -1.50
CA ILE A 53 -2.65 8.05 -1.60
C ILE A 53 -3.87 7.82 -2.57
N PRO A 54 -4.90 8.68 -2.65
CA PRO A 54 -6.22 8.35 -3.20
C PRO A 54 -6.22 7.92 -4.66
N THR A 55 -5.50 8.61 -5.54
CA THR A 55 -5.41 8.23 -6.95
C THR A 55 -4.27 7.24 -7.20
N ALA A 56 -3.20 7.32 -6.41
CA ALA A 56 -1.98 6.57 -6.63
C ALA A 56 -2.08 5.08 -6.29
N ILE A 57 -2.97 4.63 -5.41
CA ILE A 57 -2.96 3.20 -5.07
C ILE A 57 -3.62 2.31 -6.13
N SER A 58 -4.57 2.86 -6.90
CA SER A 58 -5.37 2.09 -7.85
C SER A 58 -4.57 1.49 -9.02
N LYS A 59 -3.41 2.09 -9.37
CA LYS A 59 -2.49 1.59 -10.40
C LYS A 59 -1.72 0.32 -9.99
N TYR A 60 -1.61 0.01 -8.70
CA TYR A 60 -0.92 -1.19 -8.22
C TYR A 60 -1.83 -2.43 -8.29
N THR A 61 -2.22 -2.80 -9.51
CA THR A 61 -3.22 -3.86 -9.76
C THR A 61 -2.78 -5.25 -9.29
N ASN A 62 -1.49 -5.45 -9.05
CA ASN A 62 -0.90 -6.69 -8.56
C ASN A 62 -0.54 -6.68 -7.06
N LEU A 63 -0.87 -5.60 -6.33
CA LEU A 63 -0.51 -5.45 -4.93
C LEU A 63 -1.17 -6.51 -4.05
N GLU A 64 -0.35 -7.24 -3.29
CA GLU A 64 -0.79 -8.26 -2.33
C GLU A 64 -0.61 -7.81 -0.88
N THR A 65 0.32 -6.90 -0.61
CA THR A 65 0.61 -6.39 0.74
C THR A 65 0.75 -4.88 0.74
N LEU A 66 0.03 -4.19 1.62
CA LEU A 66 0.10 -2.74 1.80
C LEU A 66 0.20 -2.39 3.28
N TYR A 67 1.36 -1.90 3.73
CA TYR A 67 1.58 -1.43 5.10
C TYR A 67 1.76 0.08 5.11
N LEU A 68 0.84 0.73 5.82
CA LEU A 68 0.66 2.16 5.95
C LEU A 68 0.43 2.49 7.42
N SER A 69 1.38 2.12 8.26
CA SER A 69 1.30 2.25 9.73
C SER A 69 2.06 3.48 10.21
N ASP A 70 1.55 4.13 11.26
CA ASP A 70 2.19 5.28 11.93
C ASP A 70 2.35 6.54 11.06
N TYR A 71 1.33 6.87 10.25
CA TYR A 71 1.31 8.07 9.37
C TYR A 71 0.30 9.14 9.79
N GLY A 72 -0.41 8.96 10.91
CA GLY A 72 -1.41 9.93 11.37
C GLY A 72 -2.61 10.07 10.43
N PHE A 73 -2.92 9.04 9.64
CA PHE A 73 -4.05 9.10 8.71
C PHE A 73 -5.39 9.18 9.46
N THR A 74 -6.21 10.16 9.10
CA THR A 74 -7.55 10.36 9.68
C THR A 74 -8.67 9.71 8.87
N SER A 75 -8.39 9.32 7.62
CA SER A 75 -9.31 8.53 6.79
C SER A 75 -8.56 7.62 5.82
N VAL A 76 -9.28 6.73 5.13
CA VAL A 76 -8.74 5.88 4.06
C VAL A 76 -9.54 6.15 2.78
N PRO A 77 -8.91 6.35 1.62
CA PRO A 77 -9.63 6.59 0.38
C PRO A 77 -10.43 5.36 -0.07
N LYS A 78 -11.59 5.59 -0.68
CA LYS A 78 -12.46 4.53 -1.21
C LYS A 78 -11.78 3.65 -2.26
N GLU A 79 -10.80 4.22 -2.97
CA GLU A 79 -9.99 3.56 -3.99
C GLU A 79 -9.22 2.35 -3.44
N ILE A 80 -9.10 2.20 -2.11
CA ILE A 80 -8.58 0.97 -1.49
C ILE A 80 -9.32 -0.26 -1.99
N GLY A 81 -10.63 -0.14 -2.25
CA GLY A 81 -11.45 -1.25 -2.74
C GLY A 81 -11.09 -1.74 -4.15
N SER A 82 -10.26 -1.03 -4.91
CA SER A 82 -9.81 -1.48 -6.23
C SER A 82 -8.69 -2.52 -6.17
N LEU A 83 -8.04 -2.69 -5.01
CA LEU A 83 -6.91 -3.60 -4.82
C LEU A 83 -7.38 -5.06 -4.68
N SER A 84 -7.97 -5.60 -5.76
CA SER A 84 -8.62 -6.92 -5.78
C SER A 84 -7.72 -8.11 -5.39
N LYS A 85 -6.40 -7.95 -5.46
CA LYS A 85 -5.39 -8.97 -5.08
C LYS A 85 -4.81 -8.79 -3.68
N LEU A 86 -5.22 -7.75 -2.95
CA LEU A 86 -4.66 -7.44 -1.63
C LEU A 86 -5.01 -8.53 -0.62
N LYS A 87 -3.99 -9.12 0.00
CA LYS A 87 -4.11 -10.18 1.00
C LYS A 87 -3.85 -9.67 2.42
N SER A 88 -2.99 -8.68 2.58
CA SER A 88 -2.66 -8.09 3.89
C SER A 88 -2.65 -6.57 3.82
N LEU A 89 -3.42 -5.95 4.72
CA LEU A 89 -3.52 -4.51 4.88
C LEU A 89 -3.23 -4.12 6.33
N SER A 90 -2.22 -3.28 6.53
CA SER A 90 -1.93 -2.68 7.85
C SER A 90 -2.12 -1.18 7.82
N LEU A 91 -3.01 -0.69 8.68
CA LEU A 91 -3.28 0.71 8.96
C LEU A 91 -3.12 1.02 10.46
N ALA A 92 -2.33 0.22 11.16
CA ALA A 92 -2.09 0.41 12.59
C ALA A 92 -1.42 1.75 12.91
N GLY A 93 -1.67 2.29 14.09
CA GLY A 93 -0.99 3.52 14.55
C GLY A 93 -1.39 4.78 13.77
N ASN A 94 -2.61 4.83 13.24
CA ASN A 94 -3.14 6.02 12.59
C ASN A 94 -4.22 6.67 13.48
N GLU A 95 -4.90 7.69 12.98
CA GLU A 95 -5.95 8.43 13.68
C GLU A 95 -7.33 8.12 13.10
N LEU A 96 -7.53 6.90 12.57
CA LEU A 96 -8.74 6.53 11.87
C LEU A 96 -9.92 6.37 12.84
N GLU A 97 -11.02 7.06 12.55
CA GLU A 97 -12.29 6.87 13.26
C GLU A 97 -13.22 5.91 12.52
N THR A 98 -13.06 5.78 11.21
CA THR A 98 -13.84 4.89 10.34
C THR A 98 -12.99 4.38 9.16
N LEU A 99 -13.47 3.33 8.50
CA LEU A 99 -13.00 2.84 7.20
C LEU A 99 -14.09 3.06 6.15
N PRO A 100 -13.72 3.27 4.87
CA PRO A 100 -14.67 3.31 3.76
C PRO A 100 -15.37 1.96 3.60
N GLU A 101 -16.61 1.96 3.09
CA GLU A 101 -17.37 0.71 2.82
C GLU A 101 -16.67 -0.16 1.77
N GLU A 102 -15.84 0.45 0.92
CA GLU A 102 -15.05 -0.20 -0.11
C GLU A 102 -14.00 -1.16 0.44
N ILE A 103 -13.68 -1.11 1.74
CA ILE A 103 -12.87 -2.14 2.40
C ILE A 103 -13.45 -3.55 2.19
N PHE A 104 -14.78 -3.66 2.07
CA PHE A 104 -15.47 -4.93 1.84
C PHE A 104 -15.39 -5.43 0.38
N ASN A 105 -14.80 -4.65 -0.53
CA ASN A 105 -14.52 -5.06 -1.91
C ASN A 105 -13.21 -5.86 -2.02
N LEU A 106 -12.37 -5.86 -0.98
CA LEU A 106 -11.11 -6.60 -0.92
C LEU A 106 -11.34 -8.11 -0.76
N LYS A 107 -11.82 -8.78 -1.82
CA LYS A 107 -12.24 -10.20 -1.76
C LYS A 107 -11.10 -11.18 -1.51
N ALA A 108 -9.85 -10.79 -1.78
CA ALA A 108 -8.66 -11.58 -1.51
C ALA A 108 -8.07 -11.34 -0.11
N LEU A 109 -8.63 -10.41 0.69
CA LEU A 109 -8.06 -10.03 1.98
C LEU A 109 -8.09 -11.22 2.94
N GLN A 110 -6.97 -11.40 3.64
CA GLN A 110 -6.76 -12.45 4.64
C GLN A 110 -6.47 -11.86 6.01
N GLU A 111 -5.80 -10.71 6.06
CA GLU A 111 -5.44 -10.04 7.29
C GLU A 111 -5.69 -8.52 7.20
N LEU A 112 -6.37 -7.99 8.21
CA LEU A 112 -6.64 -6.56 8.38
C LEU A 112 -6.16 -6.12 9.76
N ILE A 113 -5.15 -5.25 9.80
CA ILE A 113 -4.47 -4.79 11.02
C ILE A 113 -4.81 -3.31 11.26
N LEU A 114 -5.44 -3.02 12.40
CA LEU A 114 -6.09 -1.75 12.73
C LEU A 114 -5.86 -1.27 14.18
N PHE A 115 -5.02 -1.94 14.97
CA PHE A 115 -4.76 -1.52 16.36
C PHE A 115 -4.19 -0.09 16.43
N SER A 116 -4.34 0.57 17.58
CA SER A 116 -3.86 1.95 17.78
C SER A 116 -4.46 2.92 16.75
N ASN A 117 -5.79 2.99 16.71
CA ASN A 117 -6.57 3.96 15.94
C ASN A 117 -7.67 4.56 16.84
N ASN A 118 -8.38 5.57 16.34
CA ASN A 118 -9.43 6.29 17.08
C ASN A 118 -10.83 5.67 16.89
N PHE A 119 -10.93 4.36 16.63
CA PHE A 119 -12.22 3.69 16.45
C PHE A 119 -13.00 3.63 17.76
N SER A 120 -14.23 4.15 17.78
CA SER A 120 -15.14 3.96 18.92
C SER A 120 -15.53 2.48 19.10
N ASP A 121 -15.81 2.05 20.33
CA ASP A 121 -16.26 0.67 20.61
C ASP A 121 -17.50 0.27 19.81
N ALA A 122 -18.41 1.22 19.61
CA ALA A 122 -19.60 1.04 18.79
C ALA A 122 -19.24 0.75 17.32
N TYR A 123 -18.27 1.48 16.76
CA TYR A 123 -17.79 1.24 15.40
C TYR A 123 -17.06 -0.11 15.30
N LYS A 124 -16.19 -0.43 16.26
CA LYS A 124 -15.48 -1.72 16.31
C LYS A 124 -16.45 -2.90 16.28
N ALA A 125 -17.53 -2.84 17.05
CA ALA A 125 -18.57 -3.87 17.07
C ALA A 125 -19.27 -4.01 15.70
N GLN A 126 -19.61 -2.88 15.07
CA GLN A 126 -20.21 -2.86 13.73
C GLN A 126 -19.27 -3.41 12.66
N LEU A 127 -18.00 -3.02 12.69
CA LEU A 127 -16.97 -3.51 11.77
C LEU A 127 -16.79 -5.02 11.90
N LYS A 128 -16.64 -5.53 13.12
CA LYS A 128 -16.53 -6.98 13.41
C LYS A 128 -17.72 -7.75 12.82
N LYS A 129 -18.94 -7.24 13.00
CA LYS A 129 -20.17 -7.84 12.43
C LYS A 129 -20.14 -7.84 10.90
N LYS A 130 -19.92 -6.69 10.27
CA LYS A 130 -19.89 -6.56 8.80
C LYS A 130 -18.79 -7.41 8.16
N LEU A 131 -17.62 -7.49 8.80
CA LEU A 131 -16.50 -8.31 8.32
C LEU A 131 -16.88 -9.79 8.34
N LYS A 132 -17.51 -10.28 9.42
CA LYS A 132 -18.01 -11.66 9.50
C LYS A 132 -19.03 -11.98 8.40
N GLU A 133 -19.88 -11.02 8.04
CA GLU A 133 -20.90 -11.19 7.00
C GLU A 133 -20.32 -11.14 5.58
N LYS A 134 -19.42 -10.19 5.30
CA LYS A 134 -18.94 -9.89 3.94
C LYS A 134 -17.60 -10.53 3.58
N LEU A 135 -16.75 -10.78 4.57
CA LEU A 135 -15.37 -11.28 4.43
C LEU A 135 -15.03 -12.25 5.59
N PRO A 136 -15.75 -13.38 5.73
CA PRO A 136 -15.71 -14.24 6.94
C PRO A 136 -14.33 -14.85 7.25
N ASN A 137 -13.42 -14.89 6.29
CA ASN A 137 -12.09 -15.48 6.43
C ASN A 137 -11.01 -14.47 6.82
N VAL A 138 -11.35 -13.18 6.94
CA VAL A 138 -10.37 -12.14 7.31
C VAL A 138 -10.08 -12.20 8.79
N LYS A 139 -8.80 -12.37 9.12
CA LYS A 139 -8.28 -12.16 10.47
C LYS A 139 -8.22 -10.66 10.74
N LEU A 140 -9.03 -10.21 11.68
CA LEU A 140 -9.06 -8.82 12.13
C LEU A 140 -8.21 -8.66 13.40
N LEU A 141 -7.25 -7.73 13.36
CA LEU A 141 -6.45 -7.31 14.50
C LEU A 141 -6.83 -5.87 14.83
N ILE A 142 -7.65 -5.71 15.87
CA ILE A 142 -8.13 -4.42 16.37
C ILE A 142 -8.21 -4.52 17.90
N ASP A 143 -7.91 -3.43 18.59
CA ASP A 143 -7.94 -3.33 20.06
C ASP A 143 -9.36 -3.37 20.64
#